data_AF-A0A7C2LMP9-F1
#
_entry.id   AF-A0A7C2LMP9-F1
#
_cell.length_a   1.000
_cell.length_b   1.000
_cell.length_c   1.000
_cell.angle_alpha   90.00
_cell.angle_beta   90.00
_cell.angle_gamma   90.00
#
_symmetry.space_group_name_H-M   'P 1'
#
loop_
_entity.id
_entity.type
_entity.pdbx_description
1 polymer ?
#
loop_
_entity_poly.entity_id
_entity_poly.type
_entity_poly.pdbx_seq_one_letter_code
_entity_poly.pdbx_strand_id
1 'polypeptide(L)'
;MQKDIRVRKINRGTVIDHISAGQALNVLKILGITKEHPKITLTVAINVPSKRIGVKDIVKVEGLELRGEEIDKISLIAPEATINIVRDYKVIEKKKVE
;
A
#
# COMPACT_ATOMS: atom_id res chain seq x y z
N MET A 1 -25.27 -3.54 5.38
CA MET A 1 -24.14 -3.00 6.18
C MET A 1 -23.20 -2.26 5.24
N GLN A 2 -23.08 -0.94 5.38
CA GLN A 2 -22.10 -0.13 4.66
C GLN A 2 -20.72 -0.76 4.84
N LYS A 3 -20.05 -1.10 3.73
CA LYS A 3 -18.62 -1.43 3.78
C LYS A 3 -17.92 -0.12 4.11
N ASP A 4 -17.59 0.10 5.37
CA ASP A 4 -16.91 1.31 5.81
C ASP A 4 -15.61 1.47 5.02
N ILE A 5 -15.67 2.32 4.00
CA ILE A 5 -14.49 2.85 3.34
C ILE A 5 -13.88 3.79 4.38
N ARG A 6 -13.00 3.25 5.23
CA ARG A 6 -12.30 4.06 6.25
C ARG A 6 -11.49 5.19 5.62
N VAL A 7 -11.10 5.05 4.35
CA VAL A 7 -10.37 6.10 3.62
C VAL A 7 -10.70 6.09 2.12
N ARG A 8 -10.83 7.29 1.54
CA ARG A 8 -11.17 7.52 0.12
C ARG A 8 -10.28 6.70 -0.84
N LYS A 9 -10.82 6.37 -2.01
CA LYS A 9 -10.02 5.81 -3.12
C LYS A 9 -9.10 6.92 -3.64
N ILE A 10 -7.87 6.55 -4.00
CA ILE A 10 -6.95 7.45 -4.67
C ILE A 10 -7.28 7.51 -6.18
N ASN A 11 -7.01 8.64 -6.82
CA ASN A 11 -7.20 8.80 -8.26
C ASN A 11 -6.06 8.10 -9.04
N ARG A 12 -4.81 8.39 -8.67
CA ARG A 12 -3.61 7.86 -9.31
C ARG A 12 -2.53 7.54 -8.27
N GLY A 13 -1.80 6.44 -8.44
CA GLY A 13 -0.65 6.08 -7.61
C GLY A 13 -0.62 4.59 -7.26
N THR A 14 -0.12 4.25 -6.07
CA THR A 14 0.05 2.86 -5.64
C THR A 14 -0.71 2.57 -4.35
N VAL A 15 -1.36 1.40 -4.27
CA VAL A 15 -1.94 0.85 -3.05
C VAL A 15 -1.25 -0.46 -2.70
N ILE A 16 -0.55 -0.46 -1.56
CA ILE A 16 0.07 -1.63 -0.95
C ILE A 16 -0.95 -2.18 0.05
N ASP A 17 -1.59 -3.30 -0.31
CA ASP A 17 -2.61 -3.96 0.51
C ASP A 17 -2.10 -5.29 1.06
N HIS A 18 -2.76 -5.84 2.07
CA HIS A 18 -2.37 -7.09 2.75
C HIS A 18 -0.98 -7.05 3.38
N ILE A 19 -0.57 -5.87 3.86
CA ILE A 19 0.61 -5.76 4.72
C ILE A 19 0.27 -6.42 6.06
N SER A 20 1.20 -7.21 6.61
CA SER A 20 1.07 -7.79 7.95
C SER A 20 0.78 -6.70 8.98
N ALA A 21 -0.11 -7.00 9.93
CA ALA A 21 -0.52 -6.06 10.97
C ALA A 21 0.69 -5.43 11.70
N GLY A 22 0.73 -4.10 11.79
CA GLY A 22 1.80 -3.33 12.42
C GLY A 22 3.07 -3.12 11.57
N GLN A 23 3.11 -3.58 10.31
CA GLN A 23 4.29 -3.46 9.46
C GLN A 23 4.26 -2.28 8.47
N ALA A 24 3.16 -1.53 8.35
CA ALA A 24 3.08 -0.45 7.36
C ALA A 24 4.17 0.63 7.52
N LEU A 25 4.55 0.98 8.76
CA LEU A 25 5.60 1.97 8.98
C LEU A 25 6.99 1.46 8.59
N ASN A 26 7.24 0.16 8.75
CA ASN A 26 8.49 -0.47 8.30
C ASN A 26 8.56 -0.50 6.76
N VAL A 27 7.44 -0.77 6.09
CA VAL A 27 7.30 -0.67 4.63
C VAL A 27 7.61 0.76 4.15
N LEU A 28 7.03 1.78 4.78
CA LEU A 28 7.33 3.17 4.42
C LEU A 28 8.81 3.54 4.63
N LYS A 29 9.43 3.02 5.70
CA LYS A 29 10.84 3.25 6.02
C LYS A 29 11.77 2.64 4.96
N ILE A 30 11.54 1.40 4.54
CA ILE A 30 12.40 0.73 3.54
C ILE A 30 12.24 1.31 2.14
N LEU A 31 11.04 1.80 1.82
CA LEU A 31 10.76 2.47 0.55
C LEU A 31 11.37 3.88 0.48
N GLY A 32 11.71 4.50 1.62
CA GLY A 32 12.32 5.84 1.62
C GLY A 32 11.42 6.96 1.09
N ILE A 33 10.13 6.70 0.85
CA ILE A 33 9.21 7.61 0.15
C ILE A 33 9.13 9.00 0.81
N THR A 34 9.09 9.07 2.14
CA THR A 34 8.99 10.35 2.85
C THR A 34 10.27 11.19 2.76
N LYS A 35 11.42 10.54 2.51
CA LYS A 35 12.70 11.21 2.28
C LYS A 35 12.83 11.69 0.84
N GLU A 36 12.48 10.85 -0.12
CA GLU A 36 12.62 11.13 -1.56
C GLU A 36 11.50 12.06 -2.08
N HIS A 37 10.31 11.96 -1.50
CA HIS A 37 9.12 12.72 -1.87
C HIS A 37 8.46 13.36 -0.63
N PRO A 38 9.06 14.40 -0.04
CA PRO A 38 8.61 14.96 1.25
C PRO A 38 7.21 15.59 1.22
N LYS A 39 6.67 15.89 0.03
CA LYS A 39 5.33 16.48 -0.15
C LYS A 39 4.28 15.49 -0.64
N ILE A 40 4.61 14.20 -0.73
CA ILE A 40 3.68 13.20 -1.25
C ILE A 40 2.56 12.91 -0.25
N THR A 41 1.34 12.78 -0.76
CA THR A 41 0.20 12.40 0.07
C THR A 41 0.23 10.90 0.33
N LEU A 42 0.28 10.55 1.62
CA LEU A 42 0.24 9.18 2.11
C LEU A 42 -1.03 8.96 2.93
N THR A 43 -1.67 7.82 2.70
CA THR A 43 -2.69 7.29 3.60
C THR A 43 -2.16 6.00 4.20
N VAL A 44 -2.19 5.90 5.53
CA VAL A 44 -1.83 4.67 6.25
C VAL A 44 -3.02 4.23 7.09
N ALA A 45 -3.41 2.97 6.94
CA ALA A 45 -4.41 2.34 7.78
C ALA A 45 -3.76 1.14 8.47
N ILE A 46 -3.69 1.17 9.81
CA ILE A 46 -3.00 0.17 10.62
C ILE A 46 -4.03 -0.64 11.41
N ASN A 47 -3.81 -1.95 11.51
CA ASN A 47 -4.67 -2.89 12.23
C ASN A 47 -6.15 -2.85 11.79
N VAL A 48 -6.39 -2.70 10.49
CA VAL A 48 -7.75 -2.71 9.94
C VAL A 48 -8.25 -4.14 9.73
N PRO A 49 -9.56 -4.39 9.90
CA PRO A 49 -10.14 -5.71 9.65
C PRO A 49 -9.86 -6.19 8.22
N SER A 50 -9.46 -7.47 8.11
CA SER A 50 -9.19 -8.15 6.84
C SER A 50 -10.00 -9.43 6.76
N LYS A 51 -10.72 -9.61 5.65
CA LYS A 51 -11.41 -10.88 5.39
C LYS A 51 -10.46 -12.05 5.10
N ARG A 52 -9.25 -11.75 4.61
CA ARG A 52 -8.27 -12.76 4.18
C ARG A 52 -7.32 -13.17 5.30
N ILE A 53 -6.84 -12.20 6.09
CA ILE A 53 -5.77 -12.41 7.09
C ILE A 53 -6.16 -11.95 8.50
N GLY A 54 -7.46 -11.73 8.75
CA GLY A 54 -8.00 -11.27 10.04
C GLY A 54 -7.78 -9.78 10.29
N VAL A 55 -6.51 -9.36 10.35
CA VAL A 55 -6.09 -7.97 10.56
C VAL A 55 -4.95 -7.65 9.59
N LYS A 56 -4.95 -6.45 9.02
CA LYS A 56 -3.93 -6.01 8.07
C LYS A 56 -3.60 -4.54 8.20
N ASP A 57 -2.51 -4.14 7.60
CA ASP A 57 -2.23 -2.75 7.28
C ASP A 57 -2.40 -2.47 5.78
N ILE A 58 -2.59 -1.20 5.44
CA ILE A 58 -2.70 -0.70 4.07
C ILE A 58 -1.93 0.62 3.97
N VAL A 59 -1.14 0.76 2.91
CA VAL A 59 -0.50 2.03 2.53
C VAL A 59 -1.00 2.45 1.15
N LYS A 60 -1.40 3.72 1.02
CA LYS A 60 -1.69 4.34 -0.28
C LYS A 60 -0.74 5.50 -0.50
N VAL A 61 -0.16 5.55 -1.70
CA VAL A 61 0.80 6.57 -2.13
C VAL A 61 0.21 7.25 -3.35
N GLU A 62 -0.15 8.53 -3.24
CA GLU A 62 -0.75 9.27 -4.36
C GLU A 62 0.33 9.77 -5.33
N GLY A 63 0.07 9.64 -6.63
CA GLY A 63 0.94 10.17 -7.69
C GLY A 63 2.22 9.37 -7.97
N LEU A 64 2.53 8.32 -7.19
CA LEU A 64 3.69 7.46 -7.39
C LEU A 64 3.29 6.02 -7.72
N GLU A 65 3.81 5.50 -8.82
CA GLU A 65 3.64 4.12 -9.27
C GLU A 65 4.92 3.34 -9.00
N LEU A 66 4.91 2.46 -7.99
CA LEU A 66 6.10 1.68 -7.58
C LEU A 66 6.52 0.67 -8.67
N ARG A 67 7.84 0.48 -8.79
CA ARG A 67 8.49 -0.38 -9.79
C ARG A 67 9.23 -1.54 -9.13
N GLY A 68 9.74 -2.48 -9.94
CA GLY A 68 10.31 -3.76 -9.49
C GLY A 68 11.19 -3.68 -8.25
N GLU A 69 12.27 -2.89 -8.30
CA GLU A 69 13.19 -2.76 -7.16
C GLU A 69 12.55 -2.26 -5.85
N GLU A 70 11.53 -1.40 -5.93
CA GLU A 70 10.79 -0.92 -4.77
C GLU A 70 9.86 -2.02 -4.23
N ILE A 71 9.25 -2.79 -5.14
CA ILE A 71 8.35 -3.90 -4.83
C ILE A 71 9.12 -5.04 -4.14
N ASP A 72 10.32 -5.35 -4.62
CA ASP A 72 11.17 -6.40 -4.05
C ASP A 72 11.59 -6.06 -2.61
N LYS A 73 11.85 -4.78 -2.31
CA LYS A 73 12.11 -4.35 -0.93
C LYS A 73 10.92 -4.58 0.00
N ILE A 74 9.69 -4.49 -0.52
CA ILE A 74 8.48 -4.74 0.27
C ILE A 74 8.38 -6.23 0.62
N SER A 75 8.80 -7.14 -0.27
CA SER A 75 8.70 -8.59 -0.06
C SER A 75 9.46 -9.04 1.20
N LEU A 76 10.57 -8.37 1.52
CA LEU A 76 11.38 -8.61 2.72
C LEU A 76 10.62 -8.37 4.05
N ILE A 77 9.61 -7.48 4.05
CA ILE A 77 8.88 -7.06 5.26
C ILE A 77 7.45 -7.58 5.25
N ALA A 78 6.83 -7.60 4.07
CA ALA A 78 5.43 -7.92 3.87
C ALA A 78 5.27 -8.85 2.65
N PRO A 79 5.71 -10.12 2.75
CA PRO A 79 5.69 -11.07 1.64
C PRO A 79 4.29 -11.41 1.11
N GLU A 80 3.25 -11.17 1.91
CA GLU A 80 1.85 -11.35 1.50
C GLU A 80 1.23 -10.10 0.86
N ALA A 81 2.00 -9.01 0.77
CA ALA A 81 1.51 -7.74 0.26
C ALA A 81 1.14 -7.84 -1.23
N THR A 82 0.11 -7.10 -1.60
CA THR A 82 -0.34 -6.94 -2.98
C THR A 82 -0.19 -5.50 -3.38
N ILE A 83 0.54 -5.26 -4.46
CA ILE A 83 0.75 -3.92 -5.02
C ILE A 83 -0.29 -3.69 -6.10
N ASN A 84 -1.10 -2.66 -5.94
CA ASN A 84 -2.12 -2.28 -6.93
C ASN A 84 -1.76 -0.91 -7.50
N ILE A 85 -1.53 -0.84 -8.81
CA ILE A 85 -1.33 0.43 -9.52
C ILE A 85 -2.70 0.98 -9.88
N VAL A 86 -2.96 2.22 -9.49
CA VAL A 86 -4.24 2.90 -9.66
C VAL A 86 -4.10 4.04 -10.66
N ARG A 87 -5.01 4.12 -11.63
CA ARG A 87 -5.21 5.26 -12.54
C ARG A 87 -6.71 5.45 -12.75
N ASP A 88 -7.17 6.70 -12.78
CA ASP A 88 -8.60 7.07 -12.93
C ASP A 88 -9.52 6.30 -11.96
N TYR A 89 -9.09 6.19 -10.69
CA TYR A 89 -9.77 5.46 -9.62
C TYR A 89 -9.94 3.95 -9.84
N LYS A 90 -9.26 3.38 -10.85
CA LYS A 90 -9.30 1.96 -11.20
C LYS A 90 -7.94 1.32 -10.99
N VAL A 91 -7.94 0.08 -10.51
CA VAL A 91 -6.74 -0.75 -10.47
C VAL A 91 -6.44 -1.20 -11.89
N ILE A 92 -5.35 -0.71 -12.47
CA ILE A 92 -4.91 -1.07 -13.83
C ILE A 92 -3.93 -2.25 -13.83
N GLU A 93 -3.23 -2.47 -12.72
CA GLU A 93 -2.22 -3.51 -12.59
C GLU A 93 -2.18 -4.03 -11.15
N LYS A 94 -1.97 -5.34 -11.01
CA LYS A 94 -1.72 -6.00 -9.72
C LYS A 94 -0.41 -6.75 -9.80
N LYS A 95 0.50 -6.46 -8.88
CA LYS A 95 1.76 -7.17 -8.71
C LYS A 95 1.74 -7.86 -7.36
N LYS A 96 2.16 -9.13 -7.33
CA LYS A 96 2.60 -9.74 -6.09
C LYS A 96 4.04 -9.32 -5.84
N VAL A 97 4.38 -9.22 -4.57
CA VAL A 97 5.78 -9.13 -4.17
C VAL A 97 6.39 -10.54 -4.37
N GLU A 98 7.59 -10.62 -4.92
CA GLU A 98 8.37 -11.85 -5.13
C GLU A 98 9.72 -11.78 -4.39
#